data_AF-A0A2G6QSA5-F1
#
_entry.id   AF-A0A2G6QSA5-F1
#
_cell.length_a   1.000
_cell.length_b   1.000
_cell.length_c   1.000
_cell.angle_alpha   90.00
_cell.angle_beta   90.00
_cell.angle_gamma   90.00
#
_symmetry.space_group_name_H-M   'P 1'
#
loop_
_entity.id
_entity.type
_entity.pdbx_description
1 polymer ?
#
loop_
_entity_poly.entity_id
_entity_poly.type
_entity_poly.pdbx_seq_one_letter_code
_entity_poly.pdbx_strand_id
1 'polypeptide(L)' 'MLMTILMGILFFLLIMVSIALHELGHLIPAKLFGVKVTQYMVGFGKTLWSTTKGGTEYG' A
#
# COMPACT_ATOMS: atom_id res chain seq x y z
N MET A 1 28.89 -9.67 3.16
CA MET A 1 27.94 -10.35 2.27
C MET A 1 26.60 -10.58 2.94
N LEU A 2 26.50 -11.42 4.00
CA LEU A 2 25.23 -11.67 4.69
C LEU A 2 24.59 -10.40 5.29
N MET A 3 25.36 -9.62 6.06
CA MET A 3 24.88 -8.35 6.64
C MET A 3 24.36 -7.38 5.57
N THR A 4 25.05 -7.30 4.44
CA THR A 4 24.70 -6.42 3.32
C THR A 4 23.38 -6.84 2.68
N ILE A 5 23.14 -8.15 2.53
CA ILE A 5 21.88 -8.70 2.02
C ILE A 5 20.73 -8.38 2.98
N LEU A 6 20.93 -8.59 4.29
CA LEU A 6 19.90 -8.30 5.29
C LEU A 6 19.52 -6.82 5.32
N MET A 7 20.50 -5.92 5.21
CA MET A 7 20.25 -4.48 5.14
C MET A 7 19.51 -4.08 3.85
N GLY A 8 19.85 -4.70 2.72
CA GLY A 8 19.12 -4.48 1.46
C GLY A 8 17.65 -4.91 1.54
N ILE A 9 17.38 -6.07 2.15
CA ILE A 9 16.01 -6.54 2.38
C ILE A 9 15.25 -5.59 3.31
N LEU A 10 15.87 -5.19 4.42
CA LEU A 10 15.26 -4.25 5.37
C LEU A 10 14.91 -2.93 4.70
N PHE A 11 15.84 -2.37 3.91
CA PHE A 11 15.62 -1.14 3.17
C PHE A 11 14.44 -1.24 2.20
N PHE A 12 14.35 -2.34 1.44
CA PHE A 12 13.23 -2.58 0.52
C PHE A 12 11.89 -2.70 1.27
N LEU A 13 11.86 -3.42 2.39
CA LEU A 13 10.66 -3.52 3.23
C LEU A 13 10.21 -2.14 3.75
N LEU A 14 11.14 -1.30 4.19
CA LEU A 14 10.83 0.06 4.63
C LEU A 14 10.23 0.92 3.51
N ILE A 15 10.71 0.78 2.28
CA ILE A 15 10.12 1.47 1.11
C ILE A 15 8.68 0.99 0.89
N MET A 16 8.43 -0.32 0.91
CA MET A 16 7.09 -0.86 0.72
C MET A 16 6.12 -0.38 1.81
N VAL A 17 6.57 -0.35 3.06
CA VAL A 17 5.78 0.21 4.17
C VAL A 17 5.53 1.71 3.99
N SER A 18 6.54 2.47 3.56
CA SER A 18 6.39 3.91 3.31
C SER A 18 5.35 4.20 2.23
N ILE A 19 5.33 3.44 1.14
CA ILE A 19 4.34 3.58 0.07
C ILE A 19 2.96 3.23 0.58
N ALA A 20 2.83 2.12 1.31
CA ALA A 20 1.56 1.72 1.92
C ALA A 20 0.98 2.83 2.83
N LEU A 21 1.83 3.43 3.66
CA LEU A 21 1.43 4.54 4.54
C LEU A 21 1.06 5.80 3.75
N HIS A 22 1.77 6.10 2.66
CA HIS A 22 1.49 7.25 1.80
C HIS A 22 0.09 7.14 1.17
N GLU A 23 -0.20 6.01 0.53
CA GLU A 23 -1.51 5.78 -0.09
C GLU A 23 -2.62 5.74 0.97
N LEU A 24 -2.35 5.15 2.13
CA LEU A 24 -3.29 5.15 3.25
C LEU A 24 -3.60 6.58 3.72
N GLY A 25 -2.61 7.46 3.69
CA GLY A 25 -2.74 8.89 3.95
C GLY A 25 -3.68 9.62 2.99
N HIS A 26 -3.89 9.12 1.78
CA HIS A 26 -4.92 9.63 0.85
C HIS A 26 -6.29 8.98 1.07
N LEU A 27 -6.29 7.66 1.32
CA LEU A 27 -7.52 6.90 1.51
C LEU A 27 -8.31 7.36 2.75
N ILE A 28 -7.63 7.59 3.88
CA ILE A 28 -8.28 7.98 5.14
C ILE A 28 -9.03 9.30 4.99
N PRO A 29 -8.42 10.41 4.51
CA PRO A 29 -9.13 11.64 4.23
C PRO A 29 -10.25 11.46 3.22
N ALA A 30 -10.02 10.77 2.10
CA ALA A 30 -11.05 10.56 1.09
C ALA A 30 -12.31 9.92 1.69
N LYS A 31 -12.13 8.88 2.51
CA LYS A 31 -13.24 8.24 3.22
C LYS A 31 -13.90 9.13 4.28
N LEU A 32 -13.10 9.91 5.00
CA LEU A 32 -13.61 10.83 6.03
C LEU A 32 -14.49 11.93 5.41
N PHE A 33 -14.12 12.43 4.23
CA PHE A 33 -14.88 13.43 3.48
C PHE A 33 -15.99 12.82 2.60
N GLY A 34 -16.24 11.52 2.69
CA GLY A 34 -17.31 10.84 1.93
C GLY A 34 -17.03 10.71 0.42
N VAL A 35 -15.78 10.88 -0.01
CA VAL A 35 -15.37 10.66 -1.39
C VAL A 35 -15.44 9.17 -1.69
N LYS A 36 -16.12 8.81 -2.79
CA LYS A 36 -16.21 7.42 -3.24
C LYS A 36 -14.85 6.97 -3.78
N VAL A 37 -14.22 6.04 -3.08
CA VAL A 37 -12.99 5.37 -3.52
C VAL A 37 -13.33 3.97 -3.99
N THR A 38 -13.13 3.69 -5.27
CA THR A 38 -13.42 2.38 -5.88
C THR A 38 -12.26 1.41 -5.75
N GLN A 39 -11.02 1.89 -5.71
CA GLN A 39 -9.82 1.07 -5.64
C GLN A 39 -8.76 1.72 -4.74
N TYR A 40 -8.05 0.89 -4.00
CA TYR A 40 -6.90 1.21 -3.16
C TYR A 40 -5.84 0.14 -3.41
N MET A 41 -4.68 0.51 -3.93
CA MET A 41 -3.64 -0.44 -4.32
C MET A 41 -2.30 0.00 -3.72
N VAL A 42 -1.60 -0.92 -3.06
CA VAL A 42 -0.29 -0.65 -2.46
C VAL A 42 0.81 -1.27 -3.32
N GLY A 43 1.65 -0.41 -3.91
CA GLY A 43 2.81 -0.82 -4.69
C GLY A 43 2.65 -0.56 -6.19
N PHE A 44 3.39 -1.31 -7.01
CA PHE A 44 3.49 -1.07 -8.45
C PHE A 44 3.30 -2.38 -9.23
N GLY A 45 2.50 -2.35 -10.30
CA GLY A 45 2.35 -3.46 -11.24
C GLY A 45 1.05 -4.25 -11.08
N LYS A 46 1.11 -5.56 -11.39
CA LYS A 46 -0.07 -6.42 -11.34
C LYS A 46 -0.50 -6.66 -9.89
N THR A 47 -1.79 -6.56 -9.63
CA THR A 47 -2.40 -6.94 -8.36
C THR A 47 -2.10 -8.42 -8.06
N LEU A 48 -1.34 -8.67 -7.00
CA LEU A 48 -1.05 -10.03 -6.54
C LEU A 48 -2.23 -10.61 -5.75
N TRP A 49 -2.94 -9.74 -5.05
CA TRP A 49 -4.09 -10.08 -4.24
C TRP A 49 -4.97 -8.84 -4.09
N SER A 50 -6.30 -9.01 -4.16
CA SER A 50 -7.23 -7.95 -3.77
C SER A 50 -8.43 -8.50 -3.01
N THR A 51 -9.06 -7.63 -2.21
CA THR A 51 -10.29 -7.91 -1.50
C THR A 51 -11.23 -6.72 -1.59
N THR A 52 -12.52 -6.94 -1.82
CA THR A 52 -13.50 -5.86 -1.93
C THR A 52 -14.28 -5.71 -0.63
N LYS A 53 -14.21 -4.53 -0.02
CA LYS A 53 -14.96 -4.22 1.22
C LYS A 53 -15.55 -2.82 1.18
N GLY A 54 -16.87 -2.73 1.35
CA GLY A 54 -17.57 -1.44 1.40
C GLY A 54 -17.51 -0.64 0.09
N GLY A 55 -17.47 -1.32 -1.07
CA GLY A 55 -17.40 -0.69 -2.38
C GLY A 55 -16.00 -0.25 -2.83
N THR A 56 -14.97 -0.51 -2.03
CA THR A 56 -13.56 -0.28 -2.37
C THR A 56 -12.86 -1.63 -2.52
N GLU A 57 -12.14 -1.82 -3.63
CA GLU A 57 -11.19 -2.92 -3.81
C GLU A 57 -9.84 -2.54 -3.18
N TYR A 58 -9.34 -3.35 -2.25
CA TYR A 58 -8.04 -3.17 -1.61
C TYR A 58 -7.09 -4.23 -2.14
N GLY A 59 -5.98 -3.82 -2.73
CA GLY A 59 -4.89 -4.70 -3.16
C GLY A 59 -3.52 -4.07 -3.02
#